data_AF-A0A0B7C0B4-F1
#
_entry.id   AF-A0A0B7C0B4-F1
#
_cell.length_a   1.000
_cell.length_b   1.000
_cell.length_c   1.000
_cell.angle_alpha   90.00
_cell.angle_beta   90.00
_cell.angle_gamma   90.00
#
_symmetry.space_group_name_H-M   'P 1'
#
loop_
_entity.id
_entity.type
_entity.pdbx_description
1 polymer ?
#
loop_
_entity_poly.entity_id
_entity_poly.type
_entity_poly.pdbx_seq_one_letter_code
_entity_poly.pdbx_strand_id
1 'polypeptide(L)'
;AERPIKIPIVIPILMMLLSVYLFIAPLAISPDLHYIYILAGIIGCSVILYIPFIHIRLAIPYYDTIVTWIQLTFEVCPPSKSD
;
A
#
# COMPACT_ATOMS: atom_id res chain seq x y z
N ALA A 1 11.80 20.25 12.77
CA ALA A 1 12.56 19.33 11.91
C ALA A 1 13.35 20.15 10.91
N GLU A 2 14.65 20.31 11.16
CA GLU A 2 15.55 20.94 10.20
C GLU A 2 15.72 19.99 9.01
N ARG A 3 15.56 20.49 7.78
CA ARG A 3 15.76 19.69 6.57
C ARG A 3 17.21 19.83 6.16
N PRO A 4 18.10 18.84 6.40
CA PRO A 4 19.52 18.94 6.07
C PRO A 4 19.77 19.03 4.56
N ILE A 5 18.79 18.61 3.75
CA ILE A 5 18.86 18.67 2.28
C ILE A 5 17.61 19.40 1.78
N LYS A 6 17.84 20.48 1.02
CA LYS A 6 16.78 21.25 0.37
C LYS A 6 16.91 21.09 -1.14
N ILE A 7 15.96 20.37 -1.73
CA ILE A 7 15.89 20.16 -3.17
C ILE A 7 15.02 21.26 -3.78
N PRO A 8 15.37 21.82 -4.96
CA PRO A 8 14.49 22.72 -5.68
C PRO A 8 13.11 22.09 -5.95
N ILE A 9 12.03 22.82 -5.63
CA ILE A 9 10.64 22.33 -5.74
C ILE A 9 10.22 21.96 -7.18
N VAL A 10 10.92 22.52 -8.16
CA VAL A 10 10.72 22.23 -9.59
C VAL A 10 10.95 20.75 -9.91
N ILE A 11 11.92 20.10 -9.23
CA ILE A 11 12.25 18.69 -9.46
C ILE A 11 11.07 17.78 -9.07
N PRO A 12 10.51 17.84 -7.84
CA PRO A 12 9.31 17.08 -7.48
C PRO A 12 8.11 17.34 -8.39
N ILE A 13 7.87 18.58 -8.79
CA ILE A 13 6.74 18.93 -9.67
C ILE A 13 6.89 18.25 -11.04
N LEU A 14 8.09 18.34 -11.64
CA LEU A 14 8.37 17.68 -12.91
C LEU A 14 8.24 16.15 -12.80
N MET A 15 8.74 15.57 -11.71
CA MET A 15 8.65 14.13 -11.46
C MET A 15 7.21 13.66 -11.28
N MET A 16 6.37 14.45 -10.58
CA MET A 16 4.95 14.17 -10.43
C MET A 16 4.24 14.17 -11.79
N LEU A 17 4.50 15.17 -12.63
CA LEU A 17 3.91 15.26 -13.97
C LEU A 17 4.33 14.08 -14.84
N LEU A 18 5.62 13.70 -14.81
CA LEU A 18 6.13 12.55 -15.55
C LEU A 18 5.47 11.25 -15.08
N SER A 19 5.32 11.07 -13.77
CA SER A 19 4.67 9.89 -13.19
C SER A 19 3.21 9.77 -13.62
N VAL A 20 2.46 10.88 -13.61
CA VAL A 20 1.07 10.90 -14.07
C VAL A 20 0.99 10.59 -15.57
N TYR A 21 1.88 11.17 -16.38
CA TYR A 21 1.95 10.89 -17.81
C TYR A 21 2.25 9.41 -18.08
N LEU A 22 3.27 8.84 -17.44
CA LEU A 22 3.64 7.43 -17.63
C LEU A 22 2.59 6.45 -17.10
N PHE A 23 1.76 6.86 -16.14
CA PHE A 23 0.64 6.06 -15.68
C PHE A 23 -0.52 6.06 -16.69
N ILE A 24 -0.85 7.23 -17.25
CA ILE A 24 -1.98 7.39 -18.20
C ILE A 24 -1.61 6.91 -19.62
N ALA A 25 -0.38 7.12 -20.06
CA ALA A 25 0.10 6.80 -21.40
C ALA A 25 -0.17 5.33 -21.83
N PRO A 26 0.21 4.29 -21.05
CA PRO A 26 -0.09 2.90 -21.42
C PRO A 26 -1.60 2.63 -21.45
N LEU A 27 -2.36 3.25 -20.55
CA LEU A 27 -3.81 3.12 -20.47
C LEU A 27 -4.53 3.67 -21.71
N ALA A 28 -4.04 4.79 -22.26
CA ALA A 28 -4.66 5.47 -23.40
C ALA A 28 -4.22 4.92 -24.76
N ILE A 29 -2.95 4.52 -24.89
CA ILE A 29 -2.36 4.12 -26.19
C ILE A 29 -2.63 2.64 -26.50
N SER A 30 -2.64 1.79 -25.48
CA SER A 30 -2.82 0.35 -25.67
C SER A 30 -3.62 -0.23 -24.50
N PRO A 31 -4.96 -0.06 -24.53
CA PRO A 31 -5.83 -0.57 -23.49
C PRO A 31 -5.89 -2.10 -23.57
N ASP A 32 -4.90 -2.77 -22.98
CA ASP A 32 -4.96 -4.20 -22.71
C ASP A 32 -5.78 -4.44 -21.45
N LEU A 33 -6.57 -5.53 -21.44
CA LEU A 33 -7.44 -5.90 -20.33
C LEU A 33 -6.64 -6.09 -19.03
N HIS A 34 -5.38 -6.53 -19.14
CA HIS A 34 -4.47 -6.66 -18.01
C HIS A 34 -4.36 -5.38 -17.17
N TYR A 35 -4.26 -4.21 -17.80
CA TYR A 35 -4.13 -2.94 -17.08
C TYR A 35 -5.40 -2.57 -16.30
N ILE A 36 -6.57 -2.87 -16.87
CA ILE A 36 -7.86 -2.61 -16.24
C ILE A 36 -8.04 -3.51 -15.01
N TYR A 37 -7.67 -4.79 -15.11
CA TYR A 37 -7.73 -5.71 -13.98
C TYR A 37 -6.77 -5.32 -12.85
N ILE A 38 -5.57 -4.85 -13.17
CA ILE A 38 -4.61 -4.37 -12.17
C ILE A 38 -5.17 -3.13 -11.45
N LEU A 39 -5.70 -2.15 -12.20
CA LEU A 39 -6.27 -0.94 -11.63
C LEU A 39 -7.48 -1.25 -10.72
N ALA A 40 -8.39 -2.08 -11.21
CA ALA A 40 -9.55 -2.54 -10.46
C ALA A 40 -9.14 -3.36 -9.23
N GLY A 41 -8.09 -4.17 -9.33
CA GLY A 41 -7.53 -4.91 -8.22
C GLY A 41 -6.97 -4.00 -7.14
N ILE A 42 -6.14 -3.02 -7.51
CA ILE A 42 -5.54 -2.09 -6.54
C ILE A 42 -6.61 -1.24 -5.85
N ILE A 43 -7.50 -0.61 -6.62
CA ILE A 43 -8.54 0.27 -6.05
C ILE A 43 -9.61 -0.55 -5.33
N GLY A 44 -10.12 -1.59 -5.99
CA GLY A 44 -11.18 -2.44 -5.45
C GLY A 44 -10.72 -3.19 -4.21
N CYS A 45 -9.59 -3.90 -4.25
CA CYS A 45 -9.10 -4.67 -3.12
C CYS A 45 -8.71 -3.76 -1.95
N SER A 46 -8.07 -2.61 -2.21
CA SER A 46 -7.73 -1.68 -1.13
C SER A 46 -8.97 -1.15 -0.42
N VAL A 47 -10.03 -0.79 -1.15
CA VAL A 47 -11.29 -0.33 -0.55
C VAL A 47 -12.01 -1.48 0.17
N ILE A 48 -12.10 -2.65 -0.46
CA ILE A 48 -12.77 -3.84 0.08
C ILE A 48 -12.08 -4.35 1.35
N LEU A 49 -10.75 -4.24 1.46
CA LEU A 49 -10.03 -4.61 2.68
C LEU A 49 -10.02 -3.47 3.70
N TYR A 50 -9.76 -2.22 3.28
CA TYR A 50 -9.63 -1.10 4.21
C TYR A 50 -10.92 -0.84 5.00
N ILE A 51 -12.08 -0.84 4.33
CA ILE A 51 -13.36 -0.52 4.97
C ILE A 51 -13.71 -1.49 6.12
N PRO A 52 -13.82 -2.82 5.91
CA PRO A 52 -14.19 -3.74 6.98
C PRO A 52 -13.11 -3.84 8.07
N PHE A 53 -11.83 -3.92 7.70
CA PHE A 53 -10.76 -4.18 8.69
C PHE A 53 -10.38 -2.94 9.49
N ILE A 54 -10.32 -1.75 8.87
CA ILE A 54 -9.84 -0.53 9.53
C ILE A 54 -11.00 0.37 9.96
N HIS A 55 -11.95 0.66 9.06
CA HIS A 55 -13.03 1.60 9.37
C HIS A 55 -14.08 0.99 10.29
N ILE A 56 -14.53 -0.23 9.97
CA ILE A 56 -15.53 -0.97 10.77
C ILE A 56 -14.87 -1.74 11.93
N ARG A 57 -13.53 -1.87 11.92
CA ARG A 57 -12.74 -2.62 12.92
C ARG A 57 -13.26 -4.05 13.11
N LEU A 58 -13.51 -4.75 12.01
CA LEU A 58 -13.95 -6.13 12.05
C LEU A 58 -12.90 -7.00 12.76
N ALA A 59 -13.26 -7.51 13.94
CA ALA A 59 -12.42 -8.46 14.67
C ALA A 59 -12.59 -9.85 14.05
N ILE A 60 -11.50 -10.43 13.56
CA ILE A 60 -11.50 -11.82 13.06
C ILE A 60 -11.48 -12.75 14.28
N PRO A 61 -12.46 -13.66 14.44
CA PRO A 61 -12.42 -14.64 15.52
C PRO A 61 -11.19 -15.54 15.36
N TYR A 62 -10.56 -15.91 16.48
CA TYR A 62 -9.35 -16.76 16.53
C TYR A 62 -8.07 -16.14 15.95
N TYR A 63 -8.05 -14.84 15.64
CA TYR A 63 -6.86 -14.15 15.14
C TYR A 63 -5.64 -14.37 16.05
N ASP A 64 -5.81 -14.18 17.37
CA ASP A 64 -4.72 -14.33 18.34
C ASP A 64 -4.15 -15.76 18.39
N THR A 65 -5.01 -16.76 18.25
CA THR A 65 -4.60 -18.16 18.16
C THR A 65 -3.73 -18.36 16.92
N ILE A 66 -4.20 -17.94 15.75
CA ILE A 66 -3.46 -18.11 14.49
C ILE A 66 -2.09 -17.41 14.57
N VAL A 67 -2.05 -16.18 15.07
CA VAL A 67 -0.80 -15.41 15.23
C VAL A 67 0.15 -16.14 16.18
N THR A 68 -0.33 -16.65 17.32
CA THR A 68 0.51 -17.39 18.28
C THR A 68 1.06 -18.69 17.69
N TRP A 69 0.24 -19.42 16.92
CA TRP A 69 0.69 -20.64 16.23
C TRP A 69 1.81 -20.37 15.23
N ILE A 70 1.69 -19.29 14.46
CA ILE A 70 2.72 -18.86 13.50
C ILE A 70 3.98 -18.41 14.26
N GLN A 71 3.83 -17.66 15.34
CA GLN A 71 4.95 -17.20 16.18
C GLN A 71 5.77 -18.36 16.73
N LEU A 72 5.12 -19.40 17.27
CA LEU A 72 5.80 -20.58 17.79
C LEU A 72 6.44 -21.43 16.67
N THR A 73 5.79 -21.54 15.50
CA THR A 73 6.28 -22.33 14.37
C THR A 73 7.57 -21.76 13.77
N PHE A 74 7.70 -20.43 13.73
CA PHE A 74 8.87 -19.74 13.20
C PHE A 74 9.81 -19.20 14.28
N GLU A 75 9.55 -19.47 15.56
CA GLU A 75 10.29 -18.95 16.71
C GLU A 75 10.49 -17.41 16.68
N VAL A 76 9.44 -16.68 16.27
CA VAL A 76 9.48 -15.21 16.17
C VAL A 76 8.71 -14.54 17.31
N CYS A 77 9.29 -13.47 17.84
CA CYS A 77 8.69 -12.62 18.87
C CYS A 77 8.39 -11.21 18.33
N PRO A 78 7.37 -10.50 18.87
CA PRO A 78 7.15 -9.10 18.57
C PRO A 78 8.39 -8.26 18.90
N PRO A 79 8.73 -7.23 18.08
CA PRO A 79 9.85 -6.36 18.38
C PRO A 79 9.61 -5.62 19.71
N SER A 80 10.67 -5.44 20.51
CA SER A 80 10.60 -4.57 21.68
C SER A 80 10.23 -3.16 21.23
N LYS A 81 9.27 -2.52 21.92
CA LYS A 81 8.97 -1.12 21.67
C LYS A 81 10.23 -0.31 22.04
N SER A 82 10.88 0.27 21.05
CA SER A 82 11.98 1.21 21.29
C SER A 82 11.38 2.49 21.88
N ASP A 83 11.78 2.84 23.10
CA ASP A 83 11.50 4.15 23.70
C ASP A 83 12.16 5.28 22.91
#